data_AF-B0DG50-F1
#
_entry.id   AF-B0DG50-F1
#
_cell.length_a   1.000
_cell.length_b   1.000
_cell.length_c   1.000
_cell.angle_alpha   90.00
_cell.angle_beta   90.00
_cell.angle_gamma   90.00
#
_symmetry.space_group_name_H-M   'P 1'
#
loop_
_entity.id
_entity.type
_entity.pdbx_description
1 polymer ?
#
loop_
_entity_poly.entity_id
_entity_poly.type
_entity_poly.pdbx_seq_one_letter_code
_entity_poly.pdbx_strand_id
1 'polypeptide(L)'
;MLHRLGTIGQRVARTLIKSVGLDPERATARGVEALDRRFICGGCLEGVDGDQGVDEGQWVLTWTECIPHQVEMYHRRGLHNWDQHSESWILLSPEAEAYVRSRELPHPSSSDKVWSCMHCGVHCHNFVKRNTAVQHVKKVHSVSSPREGTDIFAYPGPNVDRSPRQPVHIPSENLGVVFQCLKCRKDKCKLWAKKEALVRHLSDKYLIGEAAQIEGGRLR
;
A
#
# COMPACT_ATOMS: atom_id res chain seq x y z
N MET A 1 0.54 -12.33 14.42
CA MET A 1 0.39 -10.97 13.83
C MET A 1 -1.08 -10.64 13.59
N LEU A 2 -1.79 -11.43 12.79
CA LEU A 2 -3.20 -11.20 12.45
C LEU A 2 -4.10 -11.11 13.69
N HIS A 3 -3.86 -11.92 14.72
CA HIS A 3 -4.67 -11.93 15.96
C HIS A 3 -4.78 -10.59 16.72
N ARG A 4 -3.91 -9.60 16.44
CA ARG A 4 -4.00 -8.26 17.03
C ARG A 4 -4.94 -7.31 16.27
N LEU A 5 -5.38 -7.70 15.08
CA LEU A 5 -6.34 -6.96 14.27
C LEU A 5 -7.75 -7.46 14.60
N GLY A 6 -8.74 -6.57 14.54
CA GLY A 6 -10.15 -6.99 14.52
C GLY A 6 -10.46 -7.86 13.29
N THR A 7 -11.60 -8.55 13.30
CA THR A 7 -12.00 -9.51 12.24
C THR A 7 -11.84 -8.97 10.82
N ILE A 8 -12.19 -7.70 10.62
CA ILE A 8 -12.01 -6.99 9.35
C ILE A 8 -10.55 -6.89 8.95
N GLY A 9 -9.71 -6.36 9.84
CA GLY A 9 -8.29 -6.19 9.57
C GLY A 9 -7.58 -7.53 9.31
N GLN A 10 -8.00 -8.60 9.99
CA GLN A 10 -7.52 -9.95 9.71
C GLN A 10 -7.85 -10.41 8.29
N ARG A 11 -9.09 -10.23 7.83
CA ARG A 11 -9.50 -10.62 6.47
C ARG A 11 -8.69 -9.85 5.43
N VAL A 12 -8.59 -8.53 5.58
CA VAL A 12 -7.81 -7.66 4.68
C VAL A 12 -6.35 -8.07 4.63
N ALA A 13 -5.71 -8.22 5.78
CA ALA A 13 -4.31 -8.61 5.85
C ALA A 13 -4.07 -9.98 5.18
N ARG A 14 -4.95 -10.97 5.36
CA ARG A 14 -4.84 -12.26 4.67
C ARG A 14 -4.96 -12.11 3.15
N THR A 15 -5.86 -11.26 2.64
CA THR A 15 -6.00 -10.98 1.21
C THR A 15 -4.73 -10.33 0.64
N LEU A 16 -4.19 -9.32 1.31
CA LEU A 16 -2.96 -8.62 0.91
C LEU A 16 -1.75 -9.55 0.93
N ILE A 17 -1.62 -10.41 1.95
CA ILE A 17 -0.52 -11.37 2.04
C ILE A 17 -0.56 -12.36 0.87
N LYS A 18 -1.76 -12.88 0.53
CA LYS A 18 -1.92 -13.79 -0.60
C LYS A 18 -1.59 -13.11 -1.93
N SER A 19 -2.00 -11.85 -2.13
CA SER A 19 -1.79 -11.15 -3.41
C SER A 19 -0.31 -10.90 -3.71
N VAL A 20 0.54 -10.79 -2.68
CA VAL A 20 1.99 -10.70 -2.84
C VAL A 20 2.70 -12.06 -2.88
N GLY A 21 1.94 -13.16 -2.94
CA GLY A 21 2.47 -14.52 -3.09
C GLY A 21 3.04 -15.14 -1.81
N LEU A 22 2.70 -14.60 -0.65
CA LEU A 22 3.10 -15.15 0.65
C LEU A 22 1.98 -16.03 1.26
N ASP A 23 2.35 -16.91 2.17
CA ASP A 23 1.42 -17.73 2.96
C ASP A 23 0.91 -16.94 4.19
N PRO A 24 -0.40 -16.65 4.32
CA PRO A 24 -0.95 -15.91 5.45
C PRO A 24 -0.73 -16.54 6.83
N GLU A 25 -0.54 -17.86 6.89
CA GLU A 25 -0.30 -18.55 8.17
C GLU A 25 1.15 -18.44 8.62
N ARG A 26 2.07 -18.12 7.70
CA ARG A 26 3.52 -18.09 7.94
C ARG A 26 4.12 -16.69 7.79
N ALA A 27 3.44 -15.78 7.10
CA ALA A 27 3.91 -14.43 6.87
C ALA A 27 3.99 -13.63 8.18
N THR A 28 5.03 -12.82 8.29
CA THR A 28 5.22 -11.90 9.42
C THR A 28 4.99 -10.47 8.95
N ALA A 29 4.63 -9.56 9.87
CA ALA A 29 4.39 -8.15 9.56
C ALA A 29 5.57 -7.53 8.85
N ARG A 30 6.76 -7.74 9.44
CA ARG A 30 8.02 -7.27 8.91
C ARG A 30 8.32 -7.87 7.53
N GLY A 31 7.98 -9.13 7.29
CA GLY A 31 8.17 -9.78 6.00
C GLY A 31 7.30 -9.16 4.90
N VAL A 32 6.04 -8.87 5.20
CA VAL A 32 5.11 -8.21 4.27
C VAL A 32 5.54 -6.75 4.02
N GLU A 33 5.90 -6.03 5.09
CA GLU A 33 6.38 -4.66 5.03
C GLU A 33 7.68 -4.53 4.21
N ALA A 34 8.60 -5.48 4.34
CA ALA A 34 9.85 -5.49 3.58
C ALA A 34 9.66 -5.66 2.07
N LEU A 35 8.54 -6.25 1.62
CA LEU A 35 8.21 -6.29 0.18
C LEU A 35 7.82 -4.91 -0.35
N ASP A 36 7.41 -4.01 0.54
CA ASP A 36 7.08 -2.61 0.26
C ASP A 36 6.19 -2.46 -0.99
N ARG A 37 5.15 -3.31 -1.10
CA ARG A 37 4.26 -3.32 -2.26
C ARG A 37 3.22 -2.20 -2.19
N ARG A 38 2.66 -1.86 -3.34
CA ARG A 38 1.61 -0.86 -3.49
C ARG A 38 0.29 -1.48 -3.95
N PHE A 39 -0.81 -0.98 -3.41
CA PHE A 39 -2.15 -1.50 -3.63
C PHE A 39 -3.15 -0.40 -3.94
N ILE A 40 -4.20 -0.75 -4.67
CA ILE A 40 -5.40 0.08 -4.87
C ILE A 40 -6.60 -0.67 -4.29
N CYS A 41 -7.52 0.08 -3.68
CA CYS A 41 -8.80 -0.46 -3.21
C CYS A 41 -9.78 -0.55 -4.39
N GLY A 42 -10.19 -1.76 -4.76
CA GLY A 42 -11.16 -1.97 -5.83
C GLY A 42 -12.57 -1.47 -5.51
N GLY A 43 -12.92 -1.36 -4.23
CA GLY A 43 -14.17 -0.73 -3.78
C GLY A 43 -14.22 0.79 -4.02
N CYS A 44 -13.06 1.41 -4.25
CA CYS A 44 -12.93 2.83 -4.64
C CYS A 44 -12.88 3.01 -6.16
N LEU A 45 -12.74 1.94 -6.96
CA LEU A 45 -12.76 2.02 -8.42
C LEU A 45 -14.17 2.21 -8.99
N GLU A 46 -15.19 1.76 -8.28
CA GLU A 46 -16.57 1.73 -8.78
C GLU A 46 -17.32 3.06 -8.60
N GLY A 47 -16.60 4.17 -8.35
CA GLY A 47 -17.16 5.52 -8.33
C GLY A 47 -18.19 5.76 -7.21
N VAL A 48 -18.20 4.91 -6.18
CA VAL A 48 -19.24 4.95 -5.13
C VAL A 48 -19.06 6.14 -4.18
N ASP A 49 -17.89 6.79 -4.17
CA ASP A 49 -17.70 8.06 -3.47
C ASP A 49 -17.93 9.22 -4.46
N GLY A 50 -19.10 9.20 -5.08
CA GLY A 50 -19.65 10.30 -5.89
C GLY A 50 -20.18 11.43 -5.01
N ASP A 51 -19.38 11.94 -4.07
CA ASP A 51 -19.67 13.20 -3.42
C ASP A 51 -18.80 14.29 -4.05
N GLN A 52 -19.36 14.87 -5.11
CA GLN A 52 -19.06 16.19 -5.66
C GLN A 52 -17.58 16.52 -5.94
N GLY A 53 -17.08 16.02 -7.07
CA GLY A 53 -16.38 16.89 -8.02
C GLY A 53 -14.90 17.20 -7.81
N VAL A 54 -14.15 16.50 -6.95
CA VAL A 54 -12.70 16.75 -6.81
C VAL A 54 -11.93 15.43 -6.84
N ASP A 55 -11.19 15.27 -7.93
CA ASP A 55 -10.15 14.26 -8.20
C ASP A 55 -10.60 12.88 -8.69
N GLU A 56 -10.89 12.82 -10.00
CA GLU A 56 -10.91 11.57 -10.76
C GLU A 56 -9.56 10.84 -10.63
N GLY A 57 -9.49 9.80 -9.80
CA GLY A 57 -8.28 8.99 -9.67
C GLY A 57 -8.36 7.94 -8.55
N GLN A 58 -7.20 7.39 -8.18
CA GLN A 58 -7.09 6.34 -7.17
C GLN A 58 -5.94 6.60 -6.20
N TRP A 59 -6.22 6.40 -4.91
CA TRP A 59 -5.21 6.41 -3.88
C TRP A 59 -4.43 5.10 -3.85
N VAL A 60 -3.10 5.23 -3.86
CA VAL A 60 -2.18 4.10 -3.79
C VAL A 60 -1.67 3.93 -2.37
N LEU A 61 -1.99 2.78 -1.80
CA LEU A 61 -1.79 2.46 -0.40
C LEU A 61 -0.69 1.41 -0.23
N THR A 62 0.01 1.48 0.90
CA THR A 62 0.84 0.42 1.45
C THR A 62 -0.03 -0.57 2.22
N TRP A 63 0.49 -1.77 2.50
CA TRP A 63 -0.29 -2.80 3.20
C TRP A 63 -0.76 -2.35 4.60
N THR A 64 0.01 -1.51 5.29
CA THR A 64 -0.36 -0.94 6.61
C THR A 64 -1.47 0.09 6.50
N GLU A 65 -1.57 0.80 5.38
CA GLU A 65 -2.64 1.77 5.11
C GLU A 65 -3.91 1.11 4.58
N CYS A 66 -3.79 -0.02 3.88
CA CYS A 66 -4.95 -0.77 3.38
C CYS A 66 -5.89 -1.21 4.51
N ILE A 67 -5.34 -1.63 5.65
CA ILE A 67 -6.11 -2.14 6.79
C ILE A 67 -7.03 -1.06 7.39
N PRO A 68 -6.52 0.09 7.88
CA PRO A 68 -7.38 1.16 8.40
C PRO A 68 -8.30 1.73 7.33
N HIS A 69 -7.86 1.84 6.07
CA HIS A 69 -8.73 2.26 4.97
C HIS A 69 -9.97 1.36 4.84
N GLN A 70 -9.78 0.04 4.89
CA GLN A 70 -10.92 -0.87 4.81
C GLN A 70 -11.83 -0.77 6.04
N VAL A 71 -11.25 -0.64 7.24
CA VAL A 71 -12.03 -0.47 8.49
C VAL A 71 -12.88 0.80 8.40
N GLU A 72 -12.31 1.90 7.91
CA GLU A 72 -13.03 3.14 7.67
C GLU A 72 -14.15 2.96 6.63
N MET A 73 -13.86 2.32 5.50
CA MET A 73 -14.87 2.03 4.47
C MET A 73 -16.02 1.18 5.01
N TYR A 74 -15.74 0.21 5.88
CA TYR A 74 -16.76 -0.58 6.56
C TYR A 74 -17.68 0.30 7.42
N HIS A 75 -17.09 1.20 8.22
CA HIS A 75 -17.86 2.09 9.07
C HIS A 75 -18.70 3.09 8.28
N ARG A 76 -18.19 3.61 7.15
CA ARG A 76 -18.92 4.56 6.30
C ARG A 76 -20.07 3.92 5.52
N ARG A 77 -19.88 2.73 4.95
CA ARG A 77 -20.84 2.10 4.03
C ARG A 77 -21.83 1.14 4.70
N GLY A 78 -21.61 0.80 5.98
CA GLY A 78 -22.43 -0.16 6.69
C GLY A 78 -22.26 -1.61 6.21
N LEU A 79 -22.89 -2.54 6.93
CA LEU A 79 -22.75 -3.99 6.75
C LEU A 79 -23.23 -4.52 5.38
N HIS A 80 -24.12 -3.79 4.69
CA HIS A 80 -24.93 -4.35 3.60
C HIS A 80 -24.17 -4.63 2.29
N ASN A 81 -22.98 -4.07 2.08
CA ASN A 81 -22.16 -4.30 0.88
C ASN A 81 -20.75 -4.85 1.18
N TRP A 82 -20.50 -5.31 2.40
CA TRP A 82 -19.16 -5.71 2.83
C TRP A 82 -18.64 -6.96 2.10
N ASP A 83 -19.49 -7.96 1.89
CA ASP A 83 -19.06 -9.24 1.32
C ASP A 83 -18.74 -9.16 -0.19
N GLN A 84 -19.17 -8.11 -0.90
CA GLN A 84 -18.82 -7.90 -2.29
C GLN A 84 -17.52 -7.11 -2.49
N HIS A 85 -17.17 -6.17 -1.60
CA HIS A 85 -16.03 -5.27 -1.83
C HIS A 85 -14.79 -5.56 -0.98
N SER A 86 -14.91 -6.31 0.12
CA SER A 86 -13.81 -6.58 1.07
C SER A 86 -12.65 -7.41 0.53
N GLU A 87 -12.76 -7.94 -0.69
CA GLU A 87 -11.73 -8.78 -1.33
C GLU A 87 -11.02 -8.10 -2.50
N SER A 88 -11.37 -6.86 -2.84
CA SER A 88 -10.97 -6.23 -4.11
C SER A 88 -9.63 -5.46 -4.05
N TRP A 89 -8.63 -5.94 -3.33
CA TRP A 89 -7.31 -5.30 -3.33
C TRP A 89 -6.53 -5.62 -4.60
N ILE A 90 -6.11 -4.58 -5.33
CA ILE A 90 -5.36 -4.71 -6.57
C ILE A 90 -3.89 -4.40 -6.29
N LEU A 91 -3.03 -5.39 -6.50
CA LEU A 91 -1.57 -5.23 -6.43
C LEU A 91 -1.07 -4.53 -7.69
N LEU A 92 -0.23 -3.50 -7.51
CA LEU A 92 0.38 -2.80 -8.64
C LEU A 92 1.43 -3.64 -9.37
N SER A 93 1.48 -3.47 -10.70
CA SER A 93 2.57 -3.98 -11.53
C SER A 93 3.90 -3.30 -11.18
N PRO A 94 5.06 -3.92 -11.46
CA PRO A 94 6.37 -3.28 -11.24
C PRO A 94 6.50 -1.90 -11.90
N GLU A 95 5.94 -1.73 -13.10
CA GLU A 95 5.99 -0.47 -13.86
C GLU A 95 5.15 0.62 -13.17
N ALA A 96 3.94 0.29 -12.72
CA ALA A 96 3.09 1.22 -11.98
C ALA A 96 3.68 1.56 -10.61
N GLU A 97 4.31 0.60 -9.92
CA GLU A 97 5.03 0.87 -8.68
C GLU A 97 6.20 1.81 -8.89
N ALA A 98 7.01 1.61 -9.94
CA ALA A 98 8.12 2.52 -10.24
C ALA A 98 7.63 3.95 -10.47
N TYR A 99 6.52 4.10 -11.19
CA TYR A 99 5.86 5.39 -11.39
C TYR A 99 5.38 6.02 -10.07
N VAL A 100 4.69 5.25 -9.23
CA VAL A 100 4.21 5.72 -7.93
C VAL A 100 5.37 6.14 -7.04
N ARG A 101 6.40 5.29 -6.92
CA ARG A 101 7.59 5.54 -6.10
C ARG A 101 8.32 6.82 -6.49
N SER A 102 8.35 7.15 -7.78
CA SER A 102 8.95 8.40 -8.26
C SER A 102 8.25 9.66 -7.73
N ARG A 103 7.03 9.53 -7.22
CA ARG A 103 6.19 10.61 -6.69
C ARG A 103 5.97 10.52 -5.19
N GLU A 104 6.45 9.46 -4.55
CA GLU A 104 6.33 9.32 -3.11
C GLU A 104 7.22 10.35 -2.42
N LEU A 105 6.62 11.09 -1.49
CA LEU A 105 7.41 11.89 -0.58
C LEU A 105 8.16 10.96 0.38
N PRO A 106 9.42 11.30 0.72
CA PRO A 106 10.17 10.54 1.72
C PRO A 106 9.36 10.41 3.01
N HIS A 107 9.26 9.18 3.52
CA HIS A 107 8.59 8.90 4.78
C HIS A 107 9.49 8.02 5.67
N PRO A 108 9.76 8.41 6.93
CA PRO A 108 9.34 9.66 7.58
C PRO A 108 9.86 10.92 6.87
N SER A 109 9.12 12.01 7.00
CA SER A 109 9.54 13.29 6.43
C SER A 109 10.86 13.75 7.07
N SER A 110 11.65 14.51 6.32
CA SER A 110 12.87 15.14 6.85
C SER A 110 12.58 16.12 8.01
N SER A 111 11.34 16.61 8.09
CA SER A 111 10.85 17.49 9.16
C SER A 111 10.37 16.75 10.40
N ASP A 112 10.09 15.44 10.31
CA ASP A 112 9.57 14.65 11.44
C ASP A 112 10.65 14.51 12.52
N LYS A 113 10.26 14.67 13.79
CA LYS A 113 11.17 14.50 14.94
C LYS A 113 11.16 13.05 15.40
N VAL A 114 11.65 12.17 14.53
CA VAL A 114 11.71 10.72 14.76
C VAL A 114 13.13 10.16 14.66
N TRP A 115 14.11 10.98 14.29
CA TRP A 115 15.44 10.49 13.95
C TRP A 115 16.36 10.48 15.16
N SER A 116 17.19 9.45 15.26
CA SER A 116 18.19 9.28 16.30
C SER A 116 19.52 8.80 15.71
N CYS A 117 20.60 8.99 16.48
CA CYS A 117 21.93 8.47 16.18
C CYS A 117 22.01 6.99 16.56
N MET A 118 22.65 6.15 15.74
CA MET A 118 22.92 4.74 16.07
C MET A 118 24.23 4.55 16.85
N HIS A 119 25.10 5.57 16.89
CA HIS A 119 26.43 5.48 17.50
C HIS A 119 26.47 5.93 18.96
N CYS A 120 25.43 6.62 19.45
CA CYS A 120 25.34 7.05 20.84
C CYS A 120 23.89 7.29 21.28
N GLY A 121 23.69 7.42 22.59
CA GLY A 121 22.37 7.61 23.20
C GLY A 121 21.85 9.05 23.23
N VAL A 122 22.53 10.04 22.65
CA VAL A 122 22.16 11.46 22.86
C VAL A 122 20.74 11.82 22.37
N HIS A 123 20.21 11.06 21.41
CA HIS A 123 18.86 11.26 20.86
C HIS A 123 17.86 10.15 21.28
N CYS A 124 18.17 9.31 22.27
CA CYS A 124 17.30 8.17 22.63
C CYS A 124 15.96 8.58 23.27
N HIS A 125 15.91 9.76 23.90
CA HIS A 125 14.70 10.31 24.53
C HIS A 125 14.23 11.62 23.91
N ASN A 126 15.04 12.22 23.04
CA ASN A 126 14.78 13.49 22.36
C ASN A 126 15.08 13.32 20.88
N PHE A 127 14.16 12.67 20.17
CA PHE A 127 14.27 12.47 18.73
C PHE A 127 14.34 13.81 18.00
N VAL A 128 15.16 13.84 16.96
CA VAL A 128 15.45 15.06 16.20
C VAL A 128 15.00 14.92 14.75
N LYS A 129 15.11 16.02 13.99
CA LYS A 129 14.93 16.00 12.55
C LYS A 129 16.06 15.25 11.87
N ARG A 130 15.80 14.70 10.67
CA ARG A 130 16.80 13.91 9.92
C ARG A 130 18.12 14.67 9.74
N ASN A 131 18.05 15.93 9.32
CA ASN A 131 19.24 16.75 9.09
C ASN A 131 20.06 16.96 10.36
N THR A 132 19.41 17.11 11.52
CA THR A 132 20.08 17.24 12.82
C THR A 132 20.82 15.95 13.18
N ALA A 133 20.19 14.79 13.01
CA ALA A 133 20.83 13.49 13.22
C ALA A 133 22.04 13.29 12.28
N VAL A 134 21.87 13.58 10.98
CA VAL A 134 22.95 13.50 9.98
C VAL A 134 24.13 14.40 10.35
N GLN A 135 23.86 15.66 10.72
CA GLN A 135 24.90 16.60 11.13
C GLN A 135 25.62 16.15 12.40
N HIS A 136 24.87 15.62 13.37
CA HIS A 136 25.44 15.05 14.58
C HIS A 136 26.42 13.92 14.26
N VAL A 137 26.01 12.94 13.45
CA VAL A 137 26.89 11.82 13.08
C VAL A 137 28.14 12.31 12.35
N LYS A 138 27.99 13.24 11.39
CA LYS A 138 29.13 13.81 10.67
C LYS A 138 30.15 14.47 11.59
N LYS A 139 29.68 15.24 12.58
CA LYS A 139 30.55 16.05 13.45
C LYS A 139 31.11 15.26 14.63
N VAL A 140 30.28 14.45 15.28
CA VAL A 140 30.63 13.77 16.53
C VAL A 140 31.28 12.41 16.28
N HIS A 141 30.88 11.72 15.20
CA HIS A 141 31.35 10.38 14.87
C HIS A 141 32.20 10.33 13.59
N SER A 142 32.48 11.50 12.97
CA SER A 142 33.34 11.63 11.80
C SER A 142 32.94 10.76 10.59
N VAL A 143 31.66 10.37 10.49
CA VAL A 143 31.14 9.62 9.34
C VAL A 143 30.77 10.59 8.22
N SER A 144 31.52 10.59 7.12
CA SER A 144 31.37 11.54 6.02
C SER A 144 30.01 11.45 5.30
N SER A 145 29.51 10.23 5.14
CA SER A 145 28.24 9.92 4.46
C SER A 145 27.36 9.00 5.32
N PRO A 146 26.67 9.55 6.34
CA PRO A 146 25.80 8.76 7.21
C PRO A 146 24.71 8.02 6.44
N ARG A 147 24.50 6.75 6.78
CA ARG A 147 23.52 5.83 6.20
C ARG A 147 22.41 5.52 7.19
N GLU A 148 21.19 5.43 6.67
CA GLU A 148 20.04 4.98 7.45
C GLU A 148 20.16 3.48 7.79
N GLY A 149 19.74 3.13 9.01
CA GLY A 149 19.86 1.78 9.56
C GLY A 149 21.27 1.39 10.01
N THR A 150 22.27 2.25 9.77
CA THR A 150 23.66 2.04 10.21
C THR A 150 24.13 3.16 11.14
N ASP A 151 23.99 4.41 10.70
CA ASP A 151 24.48 5.58 11.43
C ASP A 151 23.36 6.42 12.05
N ILE A 152 22.21 6.44 11.39
CA ILE A 152 20.98 7.08 11.86
C ILE A 152 19.82 6.12 11.71
N PHE A 153 18.78 6.28 12.52
CA PHE A 153 17.54 5.52 12.37
C PHE A 153 16.32 6.38 12.72
N ALA A 154 15.19 6.06 12.11
CA ALA A 154 13.90 6.61 12.49
C ALA A 154 13.22 5.68 13.51
N TYR A 155 12.85 6.21 14.67
CA TYR A 155 12.17 5.45 15.70
C TYR A 155 10.70 5.18 15.29
N PRO A 156 10.26 3.91 15.28
CA PRO A 156 8.93 3.54 14.79
C PRO A 156 7.84 3.55 15.87
N GLY A 157 8.12 3.99 17.10
CA GLY A 157 7.15 3.91 18.20
C GLY A 157 6.03 4.95 18.15
N PRO A 158 4.97 4.79 18.94
CA PRO A 158 3.76 5.62 18.89
C PRO A 158 3.92 7.04 19.46
N ASN A 159 5.00 7.29 20.22
CA ASN A 159 5.19 8.54 20.97
C ASN A 159 6.11 9.55 20.26
N VAL A 160 6.12 9.53 18.92
CA VAL A 160 6.93 10.47 18.15
C VAL A 160 6.07 11.29 17.21
N ASP A 161 6.50 12.54 17.01
CA ASP A 161 5.90 13.48 16.08
C ASP A 161 6.22 13.04 14.64
N ARG A 162 5.41 12.10 14.15
CA ARG A 162 5.52 11.50 12.82
C ARG A 162 4.28 11.82 12.03
N SER A 163 4.48 12.59 10.96
CA SER A 163 3.43 12.81 9.98
C SER A 163 3.07 11.47 9.33
N PRO A 164 1.78 11.15 9.12
CA PRO A 164 1.42 9.97 8.33
C PRO A 164 2.02 10.10 6.92
N ARG A 165 2.38 8.97 6.31
CA ARG A 165 2.74 8.96 4.90
C ARG A 165 1.57 9.53 4.11
N GLN A 166 1.87 10.41 3.15
CA GLN A 166 0.87 10.90 2.21
C GLN A 166 0.77 9.87 1.07
N PRO A 167 -0.37 9.19 0.92
CA PRO A 167 -0.55 8.27 -0.20
C PRO A 167 -0.46 9.01 -1.53
N VAL A 168 0.02 8.32 -2.57
CA VAL A 168 0.06 8.90 -3.91
C VAL A 168 -1.31 8.78 -4.55
N HIS A 169 -1.82 9.88 -5.07
CA HIS A 169 -3.00 9.88 -5.93
C HIS A 169 -2.59 9.68 -7.39
N ILE A 170 -3.13 8.67 -8.07
CA ILE A 170 -2.98 8.48 -9.52
C ILE A 170 -4.25 9.01 -10.20
N PRO A 171 -4.16 10.08 -11.00
CA PRO A 171 -5.31 10.57 -11.78
C PRO A 171 -5.82 9.50 -12.75
N SER A 172 -7.11 9.49 -13.06
CA SER A 172 -7.77 8.49 -13.90
C SER A 172 -7.12 8.29 -15.28
N GLU A 173 -6.65 9.37 -15.90
CA GLU A 173 -5.89 9.36 -17.16
C GLU A 173 -4.57 8.57 -17.09
N ASN A 174 -3.98 8.49 -15.89
CA ASN A 174 -2.73 7.79 -15.61
C ASN A 174 -2.95 6.37 -15.06
N LEU A 175 -4.21 5.93 -14.88
CA LEU A 175 -4.55 4.54 -14.55
C LEU A 175 -4.28 3.56 -15.73
N GLY A 176 -3.81 4.11 -16.85
CA GLY A 176 -3.25 3.45 -18.03
C GLY A 176 -2.33 2.26 -17.78
N VAL A 177 -1.62 2.25 -16.64
CA VAL A 177 -0.47 1.39 -16.36
C VAL A 177 -0.73 0.30 -15.30
N VAL A 178 -1.96 0.15 -14.82
CA VAL A 178 -2.19 -0.35 -13.46
C VAL A 178 -2.84 -1.74 -13.40
N PHE A 179 -3.60 -2.14 -14.42
CA PHE A 179 -4.34 -3.40 -14.39
C PHE A 179 -3.55 -4.53 -15.06
N GLN A 180 -3.44 -5.68 -14.40
CA GLN A 180 -2.82 -6.90 -14.92
C GLN A 180 -3.76 -8.10 -14.69
N CYS A 181 -3.86 -8.99 -15.68
CA CYS A 181 -4.63 -10.23 -15.62
C CYS A 181 -3.75 -11.29 -14.96
N LEU A 182 -4.09 -11.68 -13.73
CA LEU A 182 -3.33 -12.69 -12.98
C LEU A 182 -3.47 -14.12 -13.53
N LYS A 183 -4.44 -14.38 -14.42
CA LYS A 183 -4.59 -15.67 -15.13
C LYS A 183 -3.67 -15.78 -16.35
N CYS A 184 -3.21 -14.66 -16.89
CA CYS A 184 -2.27 -14.70 -18.01
C CYS A 184 -0.89 -15.15 -17.51
N ARG A 185 -0.19 -15.98 -18.30
CA ARG A 185 1.21 -16.32 -18.00
C ARG A 185 2.06 -15.04 -17.98
N LYS A 186 3.02 -14.97 -17.05
CA LYS A 186 3.83 -13.76 -16.78
C LYS A 186 4.56 -13.20 -18.01
N ASP A 187 4.92 -14.05 -18.97
CA ASP A 187 5.53 -13.71 -20.24
C ASP A 187 4.57 -13.08 -21.28
N LYS A 188 3.26 -13.11 -21.01
CA LYS A 188 2.19 -12.58 -21.89
C LYS A 188 1.22 -11.64 -21.17
N CYS A 189 1.60 -11.12 -20.01
CA CYS A 189 0.76 -10.16 -19.29
C CYS A 189 0.75 -8.82 -20.01
N LYS A 190 -0.40 -8.47 -20.59
CA LYS A 190 -0.69 -7.11 -21.05
C LYS A 190 -1.00 -6.25 -19.83
N LEU A 191 -0.75 -4.95 -19.90
CA LEU A 191 -1.28 -3.99 -18.92
C LEU A 191 -2.52 -3.33 -19.53
N TRP A 192 -3.57 -3.13 -18.74
CA TRP A 192 -4.80 -2.49 -19.20
C TRP A 192 -4.95 -1.12 -18.56
N ALA A 193 -5.46 -0.19 -19.36
CA ALA A 193 -5.70 1.19 -18.97
C ALA A 193 -7.03 1.41 -18.25
N LYS A 194 -7.96 0.46 -18.38
CA LYS A 194 -9.33 0.56 -17.90
C LYS A 194 -9.82 -0.80 -17.43
N LYS A 195 -10.63 -0.83 -16.37
CA LYS A 195 -11.22 -2.05 -15.81
C LYS A 195 -12.03 -2.79 -16.88
N GLU A 196 -12.80 -2.07 -17.69
CA GLU A 196 -13.64 -2.64 -18.76
C GLU A 196 -12.79 -3.36 -19.81
N ALA A 197 -11.58 -2.85 -20.08
CA ALA A 197 -10.66 -3.49 -21.01
C ALA A 197 -10.06 -4.78 -20.44
N LEU A 198 -9.81 -4.84 -19.12
CA LEU A 198 -9.42 -6.06 -18.44
C LEU A 198 -10.59 -7.07 -18.37
N VAL A 199 -11.81 -6.61 -18.05
CA VAL A 199 -13.01 -7.45 -18.01
C VAL A 199 -13.28 -8.06 -19.38
N ARG A 200 -13.28 -7.25 -20.44
CA ARG A 200 -13.39 -7.74 -21.82
C ARG A 200 -12.29 -8.76 -22.17
N HIS A 201 -11.05 -8.51 -21.77
CA HIS A 201 -9.98 -9.48 -21.96
C HIS A 201 -10.24 -10.82 -21.24
N LEU A 202 -10.76 -10.77 -20.01
CA LEU A 202 -11.11 -11.96 -19.25
C LEU A 202 -12.25 -12.73 -19.92
N SER A 203 -13.26 -12.03 -20.43
CA SER A 203 -14.37 -12.60 -21.18
C SER A 203 -13.92 -13.24 -22.50
N ASP A 204 -13.13 -12.52 -23.30
CA ASP A 204 -12.67 -12.97 -24.61
C ASP A 204 -11.72 -14.18 -24.52
N LYS A 205 -10.81 -14.18 -23.53
CA LYS A 205 -9.72 -15.17 -23.47
C LYS A 205 -10.03 -16.39 -22.60
N TYR A 206 -10.89 -16.24 -21.61
CA TYR A 206 -11.23 -17.33 -20.67
C TYR A 206 -12.71 -17.71 -20.72
N LEU A 207 -13.47 -17.22 -21.73
CA LEU A 207 -14.89 -17.51 -21.94
C LEU A 207 -15.75 -17.22 -20.69
N ILE A 208 -15.39 -16.18 -19.95
CA ILE A 208 -16.22 -15.67 -18.85
C ILE A 208 -17.27 -14.75 -19.49
N GLY A 209 -18.36 -15.34 -19.98
CA GLY A 209 -19.48 -14.58 -20.54
C GLY A 209 -20.13 -13.68 -19.49
N GLU A 210 -20.79 -12.61 -19.93
CA GLU A 210 -21.57 -11.63 -19.13
C GLU A 210 -22.72 -12.23 -18.29
N ALA A 211 -22.79 -13.55 -18.14
CA ALA A 211 -23.81 -14.27 -17.38
C ALA A 211 -23.23 -15.26 -16.36
N ALA A 212 -22.07 -14.97 -15.77
CA ALA A 212 -21.71 -15.60 -14.51
C ALA A 212 -22.40 -14.83 -13.37
N GLN A 213 -23.57 -15.34 -12.94
CA GLN A 213 -24.16 -14.95 -11.67
C GLN A 213 -23.07 -14.98 -10.58
N ILE A 214 -22.95 -13.86 -9.90
CA ILE A 214 -21.99 -13.63 -8.83
C ILE A 214 -22.49 -14.41 -7.61
N GLU A 215 -22.18 -15.70 -7.55
CA GLU A 215 -22.19 -16.45 -6.29
C GLU A 215 -20.75 -16.80 -5.92
N GLY A 216 -20.25 -16.19 -4.85
CA GLY A 216 -18.96 -16.52 -4.25
C GLY A 216 -17.77 -16.10 -5.11
N GLY A 217 -17.21 -14.92 -4.83
CA GLY A 217 -16.07 -14.28 -5.52
C GLY A 217 -14.79 -15.12 -5.63
N ARG A 218 -14.82 -16.16 -6.46
CA ARG A 218 -13.66 -16.93 -6.92
C ARG A 218 -13.85 -17.26 -8.39
N LEU A 219 -13.13 -16.54 -9.25
CA LEU A 219 -12.92 -16.95 -10.63
C LEU A 219 -11.61 -17.75 -10.70
N ARG A 220 -11.71 -19.08 -10.47
CA ARG A 220 -10.68 -20.04 -10.91
C ARG A 220 -10.53 -19.98 -12.41
#